data_AF-A0A521RM91-F1
#
_entry.id   AF-A0A521RM91-F1
#
_cell.length_a   1.000
_cell.length_b   1.000
_cell.length_c   1.000
_cell.angle_alpha   90.00
_cell.angle_beta   90.00
_cell.angle_gamma   90.00
#
_symmetry.space_group_name_H-M   'P 1'
#
loop_
_entity.id
_entity.type
_entity.pdbx_description
1 polymer ?
#
loop_
_entity_poly.entity_id
_entity_poly.type
_entity_poly.pdbx_seq_one_letter_code
_entity_poly.pdbx_strand_id
1 'polypeptide(L)'
;MNAAKTFLRTREISLTGSLLALLVIGVAPIAWMVASILASAKPSDLLSLIITARQWHLLGNTIVLAFLVAIFTTLLGTLLGFLLAKTDVLFKNFFYPILMVPLFFPPYILALAWFYLLGKKGLIAYLIGARFGDLSSSFLFSFSGTVYVLTLAYYP
;
A
#
# COMPACT_ATOMS: atom_id res chain seq x y z
N MET A 1 25.04 11.26 -39.79
CA MET A 1 23.59 10.94 -39.77
C MET A 1 23.28 9.45 -39.58
N ASN A 2 24.11 8.50 -40.05
CA ASN A 2 23.85 7.05 -39.91
C ASN A 2 24.07 6.48 -38.51
N ALA A 3 25.11 6.90 -37.77
CA ALA A 3 25.38 6.37 -36.42
C ALA A 3 24.26 6.64 -35.40
N ALA A 4 23.61 7.82 -35.48
CA ALA A 4 22.50 8.18 -34.62
C ALA A 4 21.24 7.32 -34.88
N LYS A 5 20.95 6.98 -36.14
CA LYS A 5 19.82 6.09 -36.50
C LYS A 5 20.05 4.66 -36.00
N THR A 6 21.27 4.15 -36.10
CA THR A 6 21.60 2.80 -35.61
C THR A 6 21.53 2.73 -34.09
N PHE A 7 22.02 3.75 -33.38
CA PHE A 7 21.93 3.86 -31.93
C PHE A 7 20.49 3.89 -31.41
N LEU A 8 19.62 4.67 -32.06
CA LEU A 8 18.19 4.74 -31.71
C LEU A 8 17.48 3.39 -31.92
N ARG A 9 17.78 2.70 -33.03
CA ARG A 9 17.20 1.38 -33.34
C ARG A 9 17.63 0.28 -32.35
N THR A 10 18.90 0.26 -31.93
CA THR A 10 19.38 -0.69 -30.92
C THR A 10 18.75 -0.42 -29.55
N ARG A 11 18.56 0.85 -29.19
CA ARG A 11 17.88 1.25 -27.95
C ARG A 11 16.41 0.85 -27.96
N GLU A 12 15.70 1.05 -29.07
CA GLU A 12 14.30 0.62 -29.22
C GLU A 12 14.16 -0.89 -29.09
N ILE A 13 15.01 -1.67 -29.76
CA ILE A 13 15.00 -3.14 -29.67
C ILE A 13 15.30 -3.60 -28.24
N SER A 14 16.28 -2.99 -27.56
CA SER A 14 16.59 -3.31 -26.17
C SER A 14 15.44 -2.97 -25.23
N LEU A 15 14.78 -1.82 -25.41
CA LEU A 15 13.66 -1.39 -24.57
C LEU A 15 12.44 -2.30 -24.78
N THR A 16 12.09 -2.61 -26.03
CA THR A 16 10.99 -3.53 -26.36
C THR A 16 11.29 -4.94 -25.84
N GLY A 17 12.52 -5.41 -25.98
CA GLY A 17 12.97 -6.69 -25.43
C GLY A 17 12.85 -6.74 -23.90
N SER A 18 13.31 -5.71 -23.19
CA SER A 18 13.18 -5.61 -21.74
C SER A 18 11.72 -5.51 -21.28
N LEU A 19 10.88 -4.75 -21.98
CA LEU A 19 9.44 -4.65 -21.69
C LEU A 19 8.75 -6.01 -21.85
N LEU A 20 9.04 -6.73 -22.94
CA LEU A 20 8.51 -8.07 -23.18
C LEU A 20 8.99 -9.05 -22.11
N ALA A 21 10.28 -9.03 -21.76
CA ALA A 21 10.82 -9.88 -20.71
C ALA A 21 10.15 -9.61 -19.35
N LEU A 22 9.96 -8.33 -18.99
CA LEU A 22 9.25 -7.95 -17.76
C LEU A 22 7.79 -8.41 -17.76
N LEU A 23 7.08 -8.24 -18.88
CA LEU A 23 5.71 -8.72 -19.02
C LEU A 23 5.64 -10.24 -18.90
N VAL A 24 6.53 -10.98 -19.57
CA VAL A 24 6.56 -12.44 -19.51
C VAL A 24 6.88 -12.90 -18.09
N ILE A 25 7.91 -12.36 -17.45
CA ILE A 25 8.31 -12.75 -16.09
C ILE A 25 7.20 -12.41 -15.07
N GLY A 26 6.53 -11.27 -15.22
CA GLY A 26 5.45 -10.85 -14.32
C GLY A 26 4.14 -11.63 -14.52
N VAL A 27 3.78 -11.92 -15.77
CA VAL A 27 2.50 -12.54 -16.12
C VAL A 27 2.57 -14.06 -16.10
N ALA A 28 3.69 -14.68 -16.49
CA ALA A 28 3.86 -16.13 -16.54
C ALA A 28 3.47 -16.86 -15.23
N PRO A 29 3.89 -16.43 -14.02
CA PRO A 29 3.51 -17.13 -12.79
C PRO A 29 2.00 -17.04 -12.52
N ILE A 30 1.37 -15.92 -12.87
CA ILE A 30 -0.09 -15.75 -12.73
C ILE A 30 -0.82 -16.64 -13.73
N ALA A 31 -0.39 -16.65 -14.99
CA ALA A 31 -0.95 -17.51 -16.03
C ALA A 31 -0.81 -18.99 -15.65
N TRP A 32 0.35 -19.39 -15.12
CA TRP A 32 0.59 -20.75 -14.63
C TRP A 32 -0.30 -21.11 -13.45
N MET A 33 -0.49 -20.20 -12.50
CA MET A 33 -1.40 -20.39 -11.37
C MET A 33 -2.85 -20.57 -11.84
N VAL A 34 -3.32 -19.77 -12.80
CA VAL A 34 -4.67 -19.91 -13.35
C VAL A 34 -4.80 -21.24 -14.10
N ALA A 35 -3.82 -21.60 -14.92
CA ALA A 35 -3.82 -22.86 -15.66
C ALA A 35 -3.82 -24.08 -14.73
N SER A 36 -3.06 -24.05 -13.63
CA SER A 36 -3.00 -25.15 -12.67
C SER A 36 -4.32 -25.33 -11.91
N ILE A 37 -5.02 -24.23 -11.59
CA ILE A 37 -6.36 -24.25 -11.01
C ILE A 37 -7.37 -24.87 -12.00
N LEU A 38 -7.36 -24.42 -13.26
CA LEU A 38 -8.28 -24.93 -14.29
C LEU A 38 -8.04 -26.39 -14.65
N ALA A 39 -6.77 -26.84 -14.65
CA ALA A 39 -6.41 -28.21 -14.95
C ALA A 39 -6.77 -29.20 -13.83
N SER A 40 -6.86 -28.73 -12.57
CA SER A 40 -7.01 -29.61 -11.40
C SER A 40 -8.38 -29.51 -10.70
N ALA A 41 -9.09 -28.39 -10.84
CA ALA A 41 -10.32 -28.13 -10.10
C ALA A 41 -11.57 -28.64 -10.81
N LYS A 42 -12.53 -29.18 -10.04
CA LYS A 42 -13.87 -29.46 -10.55
C LYS A 42 -14.65 -28.15 -10.71
N PRO A 43 -15.57 -28.04 -11.69
CA PRO A 43 -16.41 -26.85 -11.85
C PRO A 43 -17.19 -26.48 -10.58
N SER A 44 -17.64 -27.47 -9.79
CA SER A 44 -18.31 -27.24 -8.50
C SER A 44 -17.42 -26.54 -7.48
N ASP A 45 -16.13 -26.88 -7.44
CA ASP A 45 -15.17 -26.34 -6.49
C ASP A 45 -14.85 -24.88 -6.86
N LEU A 46 -14.70 -24.59 -8.15
CA LEU A 46 -14.53 -23.23 -8.67
C LEU A 46 -15.73 -22.33 -8.34
N LEU A 47 -16.96 -22.85 -8.50
CA LEU A 47 -18.16 -22.09 -8.17
C LEU A 47 -18.27 -21.83 -6.67
N SER A 48 -17.92 -22.80 -5.83
CA SER A 48 -17.90 -22.59 -4.37
C SER A 48 -16.90 -21.51 -3.92
N LEU A 49 -15.77 -21.39 -4.63
CA LEU A 49 -14.74 -20.36 -4.41
C LEU A 49 -15.15 -18.96 -4.90
N ILE A 50 -16.21 -18.81 -5.68
CA ILE A 50 -16.71 -17.51 -6.13
C ILE A 50 -17.97 -17.12 -5.34
N ILE A 51 -18.74 -18.09 -4.86
CA ILE A 51 -20.07 -17.87 -4.27
C ILE A 51 -20.03 -17.76 -2.74
N THR A 52 -18.91 -18.01 -2.07
CA THR A 52 -18.90 -18.00 -0.60
C THR A 52 -19.14 -16.58 -0.07
N ALA A 53 -20.22 -16.40 0.71
CA ALA A 53 -20.59 -15.12 1.32
C ALA A 53 -19.44 -14.46 2.10
N ARG A 54 -18.56 -15.26 2.72
CA ARG A 54 -17.35 -14.80 3.40
C ARG A 54 -16.38 -14.07 2.46
N GLN A 55 -16.17 -14.55 1.25
CA GLN A 55 -15.23 -13.93 0.30
C GLN A 55 -15.76 -12.58 -0.17
N TRP A 56 -17.06 -12.50 -0.47
CA TRP A 56 -17.72 -11.24 -0.81
C TRP A 56 -17.69 -10.23 0.35
N HIS A 57 -17.90 -10.69 1.58
CA HIS A 57 -17.77 -9.82 2.75
C HIS A 57 -16.35 -9.30 2.94
N LEU A 58 -15.33 -10.14 2.75
CA LEU A 58 -13.93 -9.72 2.84
C LEU A 58 -13.56 -8.76 1.71
N LEU A 59 -14.00 -9.05 0.48
CA LEU A 59 -13.80 -8.19 -0.67
C LEU A 59 -14.45 -6.82 -0.46
N GLY A 60 -15.70 -6.79 0.03
CA GLY A 60 -16.40 -5.56 0.39
C GLY A 60 -15.63 -4.74 1.42
N ASN A 61 -15.14 -5.36 2.50
CA ASN A 61 -14.31 -4.70 3.49
C ASN A 61 -13.03 -4.10 2.87
N THR A 62 -12.35 -4.84 2.00
CA THR A 62 -11.13 -4.36 1.31
C THR A 62 -11.43 -3.21 0.35
N ILE A 63 -12.52 -3.27 -0.40
CA ILE A 63 -12.94 -2.18 -1.31
C ILE A 63 -13.25 -0.91 -0.51
N VAL A 64 -14.06 -1.02 0.54
CA VAL A 64 -14.40 0.13 1.40
C VAL A 64 -13.14 0.69 2.07
N LEU A 65 -12.27 -0.18 2.57
CA LEU A 65 -10.99 0.23 3.16
C LEU A 65 -10.13 0.99 2.15
N ALA A 66 -9.90 0.42 0.97
CA ALA A 66 -9.08 1.03 -0.08
C ALA A 66 -9.66 2.37 -0.54
N PHE A 67 -10.98 2.46 -0.69
CA PHE A 67 -11.67 3.68 -1.08
C PHE A 67 -11.51 4.79 -0.04
N LEU A 68 -11.73 4.48 1.25
CA LEU A 68 -11.55 5.46 2.32
C LEU A 68 -10.10 5.90 2.46
N VAL A 69 -9.15 4.97 2.40
CA VAL A 69 -7.72 5.28 2.42
C VAL A 69 -7.38 6.21 1.25
N ALA A 70 -7.81 5.89 0.02
CA ALA A 70 -7.54 6.74 -1.15
C ALA A 70 -8.09 8.16 -1.00
N ILE A 71 -9.29 8.33 -0.43
CA ILE A 71 -9.86 9.65 -0.14
C ILE A 71 -8.99 10.40 0.88
N PHE A 72 -8.70 9.78 2.02
CA PHE A 72 -7.99 10.46 3.10
C PHE A 72 -6.53 10.73 2.76
N THR A 73 -5.84 9.83 2.05
CA THR A 73 -4.46 10.06 1.58
C THR A 73 -4.42 11.19 0.57
N THR A 74 -5.34 11.19 -0.40
CA THR A 74 -5.42 12.27 -1.40
C THR A 74 -5.69 13.60 -0.73
N LEU A 75 -6.66 13.66 0.20
CA LEU A 75 -6.98 14.89 0.91
C LEU A 75 -5.80 15.37 1.75
N LEU A 76 -5.23 14.51 2.60
CA LEU A 76 -4.14 14.87 3.49
C LEU A 76 -2.86 15.24 2.71
N GLY A 77 -2.48 14.42 1.73
CA GLY A 77 -1.32 14.66 0.86
C GLY A 77 -1.46 15.93 0.03
N THR A 78 -2.65 16.19 -0.54
CA THR A 78 -2.91 17.44 -1.30
C THR A 78 -2.85 18.66 -0.39
N LEU A 79 -3.45 18.61 0.81
CA LEU A 79 -3.44 19.72 1.76
C LEU A 79 -2.01 20.03 2.23
N LEU A 80 -1.25 19.01 2.63
CA LEU A 80 0.14 19.18 3.07
C LEU A 80 1.03 19.63 1.91
N GLY A 81 0.91 19.02 0.73
CA GLY A 81 1.66 19.40 -0.46
C GLY A 81 1.38 20.85 -0.89
N PHE A 82 0.11 21.26 -0.89
CA PHE A 82 -0.28 22.65 -1.15
C PHE A 82 0.33 23.61 -0.12
N LEU A 83 0.24 23.28 1.17
CA LEU A 83 0.78 24.11 2.24
C LEU A 83 2.31 24.28 2.13
N LEU A 84 3.05 23.19 1.90
CA LEU A 84 4.52 23.25 1.76
C LEU A 84 4.97 23.93 0.46
N ALA A 85 4.19 23.83 -0.62
CA ALA A 85 4.58 24.37 -1.92
C ALA A 85 4.16 25.84 -2.14
N LYS A 86 3.05 26.28 -1.53
CA LYS A 86 2.46 27.60 -1.79
C LYS A 86 2.52 28.55 -0.60
N THR A 87 2.78 28.06 0.61
CA THR A 87 2.85 28.89 1.81
C THR A 87 4.28 28.99 2.31
N ASP A 88 4.67 30.15 2.83
CA ASP A 88 5.96 30.35 3.50
C ASP A 88 5.96 29.72 4.91
N VAL A 89 5.85 28.39 4.95
CA VAL A 89 5.85 27.64 6.21
C VAL A 89 7.24 27.76 6.86
N LEU A 90 7.26 28.25 8.10
CA LEU A 90 8.47 28.25 8.94
C LEU A 90 8.98 26.81 9.07
N PHE A 91 10.27 26.60 8.83
CA PHE A 91 10.92 25.28 8.86
C PHE A 91 10.47 24.27 7.79
N LYS A 92 10.01 24.71 6.61
CA LYS A 92 9.64 23.81 5.49
C LYS A 92 10.67 22.71 5.18
N ASN A 93 11.97 23.04 5.24
CA ASN A 93 13.06 22.10 4.98
C ASN A 93 13.20 21.01 6.07
N PHE A 94 12.65 21.24 7.26
CA PHE A 94 12.59 20.24 8.33
C PHE A 94 11.33 19.38 8.21
N PHE A 95 10.17 19.98 7.91
CA PHE A 95 8.92 19.23 7.78
C PHE A 95 8.89 18.32 6.54
N TYR A 96 9.43 18.77 5.41
CA TYR A 96 9.42 18.00 4.16
C TYR A 96 9.99 16.56 4.32
N PRO A 97 11.22 16.35 4.84
CA PRO A 97 11.74 14.98 5.01
C PRO A 97 10.97 14.17 6.05
N ILE A 98 10.44 14.80 7.10
CA ILE A 98 9.62 14.11 8.12
C ILE A 98 8.33 13.58 7.51
N LEU A 99 7.69 14.36 6.64
CA LEU A 99 6.47 13.93 5.97
C LEU A 99 6.74 12.74 5.02
N MET A 100 7.92 12.69 4.42
CA MET A 100 8.33 11.60 3.53
C MET A 100 8.79 10.34 4.28
N VAL A 101 8.92 10.37 5.61
CA VAL A 101 9.37 9.24 6.44
C VAL A 101 8.70 7.90 6.10
N PRO A 102 7.36 7.82 5.93
CA PRO A 102 6.68 6.56 5.64
C PRO A 102 7.19 5.87 4.36
N LEU A 103 7.66 6.63 3.37
CA LEU A 103 8.14 6.11 2.09
C LEU A 103 9.50 5.40 2.20
N PHE A 104 10.31 5.77 3.20
CA PHE A 104 11.63 5.18 3.40
C PHE A 104 11.60 3.84 4.12
N PHE A 105 10.52 3.57 4.87
CA PHE A 105 10.41 2.37 5.68
C PHE A 105 9.64 1.27 4.95
N PRO A 106 10.12 0.01 4.97
CA PRO A 106 9.32 -1.12 4.51
C PRO A 106 7.98 -1.21 5.26
N PRO A 107 6.90 -1.68 4.61
CA PRO A 107 5.57 -1.76 5.24
C PRO A 107 5.56 -2.52 6.58
N TYR A 108 6.40 -3.54 6.70
CA TYR A 108 6.56 -4.31 7.94
C TYR A 108 7.08 -3.46 9.11
N ILE A 109 8.09 -2.62 8.87
CA ILE A 109 8.67 -1.75 9.90
C ILE A 109 7.63 -0.72 10.34
N LEU A 110 6.85 -0.17 9.41
CA LEU A 110 5.77 0.74 9.74
C LEU A 110 4.69 0.09 10.60
N ALA A 111 4.31 -1.16 10.28
CA ALA A 111 3.36 -1.94 11.08
C ALA A 111 3.88 -2.18 12.51
N LEU A 112 5.16 -2.55 12.66
CA LEU A 112 5.78 -2.70 13.97
C LEU A 112 5.84 -1.38 14.74
N ALA A 113 6.15 -0.26 14.09
CA ALA A 113 6.19 1.05 14.74
C ALA A 113 4.81 1.41 15.33
N TRP A 114 3.73 1.23 14.57
CA TRP A 114 2.37 1.44 15.07
C TRP A 114 1.98 0.45 16.16
N PHE A 115 2.41 -0.81 16.07
CA PHE A 115 2.19 -1.81 17.11
C PHE A 115 2.93 -1.47 18.42
N TYR A 116 4.19 -1.03 18.35
CA TYR A 116 4.94 -0.61 19.52
C TYR A 116 4.44 0.72 20.10
N LEU A 117 3.80 1.57 19.31
CA LEU A 117 3.19 2.81 19.77
C LEU A 117 1.82 2.58 20.44
N LEU A 118 0.90 1.95 19.70
CA LEU A 118 -0.53 1.84 20.02
C LEU A 118 -0.94 0.45 20.54
N GLY A 119 -0.06 -0.53 20.56
CA GLY A 119 -0.38 -1.87 21.05
C GLY A 119 -0.71 -1.88 22.55
N LYS A 120 -1.31 -2.97 23.02
CA LYS A 120 -1.75 -3.13 24.42
C LYS A 120 -0.65 -2.89 25.47
N LYS A 121 0.60 -3.19 25.11
CA LYS A 121 1.82 -2.95 25.92
C LYS A 121 2.78 -1.97 25.23
N GLY A 122 2.26 -1.14 24.33
CA GLY A 122 3.02 -0.16 23.59
C GLY A 122 3.38 1.06 24.42
N LEU A 123 3.98 2.05 23.76
CA LEU A 123 4.46 3.28 24.38
C LEU A 123 3.33 4.07 25.05
N ILE A 124 2.12 4.10 24.46
CA ILE A 124 0.96 4.74 25.09
C ILE A 124 0.62 4.08 26.44
N ALA A 125 0.64 2.75 26.49
CA ALA A 125 0.35 2.01 27.71
C ALA A 125 1.41 2.29 28.80
N TYR A 126 2.67 2.41 28.39
CA TYR A 126 3.80 2.68 29.27
C TYR A 126 3.77 4.12 29.84
N LEU A 127 3.48 5.13 29.01
CA LEU A 127 3.54 6.54 29.41
C LEU A 127 2.27 7.04 30.10
N ILE A 128 1.10 6.59 29.63
CA ILE A 128 -0.21 7.14 30.05
C ILE A 128 -0.97 6.15 30.94
N GLY A 129 -0.70 4.85 30.80
CA GLY A 129 -1.25 3.79 31.64
C GLY A 129 -2.01 2.72 30.86
N ALA A 130 -2.19 1.57 31.50
CA ALA A 130 -2.72 0.35 30.87
C ALA A 130 -4.12 0.53 30.23
N ARG A 131 -5.00 1.34 30.85
CA ARG A 131 -6.35 1.60 30.30
C ARG A 131 -6.29 2.30 28.94
N PHE A 132 -5.39 3.26 28.76
CA PHE A 132 -5.17 3.91 27.47
C PHE A 132 -4.49 2.97 26.48
N GLY A 133 -3.61 2.08 26.95
CA GLY A 133 -3.08 0.96 26.19
C GLY A 133 -4.17 0.08 25.56
N ASP A 134 -5.15 -0.34 26.36
CA ASP A 134 -6.28 -1.16 25.89
C ASP A 134 -7.12 -0.45 24.83
N LEU A 135 -7.42 0.85 25.04
CA LEU A 135 -8.17 1.67 24.09
C LEU A 135 -7.40 1.88 22.79
N SER A 136 -6.11 2.24 22.88
CA SER A 136 -5.25 2.44 21.70
C SER A 136 -5.07 1.16 20.90
N SER A 137 -4.95 0.00 21.57
CA SER A 137 -4.85 -1.30 20.91
C SER A 137 -6.16 -1.69 20.26
N SER A 138 -7.29 -1.44 20.91
CA SER A 138 -8.62 -1.68 20.34
C SER A 138 -8.86 -0.81 19.11
N PHE A 139 -8.41 0.46 19.15
CA PHE A 139 -8.40 1.33 17.98
C PHE A 139 -7.49 0.80 16.88
N LEU A 140 -6.24 0.44 17.17
CA LEU A 140 -5.26 -0.04 16.19
C LEU A 140 -5.79 -1.23 15.36
N PHE A 141 -6.45 -2.19 16.02
CA PHE A 141 -7.00 -3.38 15.36
C PHE A 141 -8.44 -3.21 14.88
N SER A 142 -9.02 -2.02 14.98
CA SER A 142 -10.32 -1.71 14.42
C SER A 142 -10.22 -1.32 12.95
N PHE A 143 -11.37 -1.30 12.26
CA PHE A 143 -11.46 -0.84 10.88
C PHE A 143 -10.98 0.62 10.72
N SER A 144 -11.40 1.51 11.63
CA SER A 144 -11.00 2.92 11.58
C SER A 144 -9.52 3.13 11.89
N GLY A 145 -8.94 2.35 12.82
CA GLY A 145 -7.50 2.37 13.06
C GLY A 145 -6.70 1.89 11.87
N THR A 146 -7.19 0.88 11.15
CA THR A 146 -6.56 0.42 9.91
C THR A 146 -6.59 1.51 8.84
N VAL A 147 -7.75 2.17 8.63
CA VAL A 147 -7.86 3.33 7.72
C VAL A 147 -6.86 4.42 8.11
N TYR A 148 -6.78 4.76 9.39
CA TYR A 148 -5.86 5.78 9.91
C TYR A 148 -4.39 5.44 9.64
N VAL A 149 -3.96 4.24 10.00
CA VAL A 149 -2.57 3.79 9.82
C VAL A 149 -2.19 3.76 8.34
N LEU A 150 -3.04 3.21 7.47
CA LEU A 150 -2.78 3.17 6.03
C LEU A 150 -2.81 4.57 5.40
N THR A 151 -3.67 5.46 5.88
CA THR A 151 -3.67 6.86 5.45
C THR A 151 -2.33 7.51 5.75
N LEU A 152 -1.83 7.36 6.97
CA LEU A 152 -0.53 7.92 7.36
C LEU A 152 0.66 7.22 6.69
N ALA A 153 0.48 5.99 6.23
CA ALA A 153 1.49 5.26 5.46
C ALA A 153 1.63 5.76 4.02
N TYR A 154 0.51 6.16 3.40
CA TYR A 154 0.41 6.39 1.95
C TYR A 154 0.01 7.82 1.57
N TYR A 155 -0.11 8.75 2.51
CA TYR A 155 -0.34 10.17 2.17
C TYR A 155 0.83 10.89 1.49
N PRO A 156 2.13 10.57 1.74
CA PRO A 156 3.24 11.26 1.09
C PRO A 156 3.38 10.85 -0.38
#